data_AF-A0A2K1QNN1-F1
#
_entry.id   AF-A0A2K1QNN1-F1
#
_cell.length_a   1.000
_cell.length_b   1.000
_cell.length_c   1.000
_cell.angle_alpha   90.00
_cell.angle_beta   90.00
_cell.angle_gamma   90.00
#
_symmetry.space_group_name_H-M   'P 1'
#
loop_
_entity.id
_entity.type
_entity.pdbx_description
1 polymer ?
#
loop_
_entity_poly.entity_id
_entity_poly.type
_entity_poly.pdbx_seq_one_letter_code
_entity_poly.pdbx_strand_id
1 'polypeptide(L)'
;MQFTTTLAVLVGAIASTAMAGNAIVENKCTSTIYLTITRANQMSSTRPIAPGQKYQEAIANQGNSFGITRNADYYSPNTPKLIWGFSNAPPTLYYSVSQVNGDPFAGAKFRLRSSDGNCGAVTGYDGRTRTCGSNNDFTLVACAK
;
A
#
# COMPACT_ATOMS: atom_id res chain seq x y z
N MET A 1 10.10 63.99 21.50
CA MET A 1 9.14 62.88 21.39
C MET A 1 9.74 61.86 20.44
N GLN A 2 10.21 60.71 20.96
CA GLN A 2 10.84 59.66 20.15
C GLN A 2 9.77 58.70 19.63
N PHE A 3 9.73 58.49 18.31
CA PHE A 3 8.86 57.52 17.66
C PHE A 3 9.58 56.17 17.59
N THR A 4 9.11 55.21 18.38
CA THR A 4 9.65 53.83 18.40
C THR A 4 8.98 53.02 17.29
N THR A 5 9.73 52.67 16.25
CA THR A 5 9.24 51.87 15.11
C THR A 5 9.39 50.38 15.44
N THR A 6 8.27 49.69 15.66
CA THR A 6 8.25 48.23 15.88
C THR A 6 8.29 47.49 14.54
N LEU A 7 9.39 46.77 14.29
CA LEU A 7 9.51 45.83 13.17
C LEU A 7 8.69 44.57 13.48
N ALA A 8 7.60 44.34 12.73
CA ALA A 8 6.86 43.08 12.79
C ALA A 8 7.54 42.04 11.87
N VAL A 9 8.19 41.04 12.46
CA VAL A 9 8.76 39.89 11.73
C VAL A 9 7.63 38.91 11.43
N LEU A 10 7.23 38.80 10.17
CA LEU A 10 6.31 37.78 9.68
C LEU A 10 7.08 36.45 9.54
N VAL A 11 6.95 35.55 10.51
CA VAL A 11 7.43 34.16 10.37
C VAL A 11 6.37 33.39 9.58
N GLY A 12 6.58 33.27 8.27
CA GLY A 12 5.75 32.43 7.41
C GLY A 12 5.93 30.96 7.77
N ALA A 13 4.89 30.33 8.30
CA ALA A 13 4.86 28.89 8.51
C ALA A 13 4.88 28.18 7.16
N ILE A 14 6.02 27.56 6.82
CA ILE A 14 6.15 26.69 5.66
C ILE A 14 5.37 25.42 6.03
N ALA A 15 4.14 25.29 5.52
CA ALA A 15 3.38 24.07 5.70
C ALA A 15 4.08 22.95 4.91
N SER A 16 4.81 22.08 5.61
CA SER A 16 5.37 20.86 5.04
C SER A 16 4.23 19.99 4.54
N THR A 17 3.91 20.05 3.25
CA THR A 17 3.03 19.05 2.62
C THR A 17 3.79 17.73 2.63
N ALA A 18 3.60 16.92 3.69
CA ALA A 18 4.14 15.59 3.74
C ALA A 18 3.71 14.84 2.48
N MET A 19 4.66 14.51 1.61
CA MET A 19 4.38 13.74 0.41
C MET A 19 3.98 12.34 0.82
N ALA A 20 2.71 12.01 0.65
CA ALA A 20 2.21 10.66 0.89
C ALA A 20 2.92 9.70 -0.09
N GLY A 21 3.43 8.58 0.44
CA GLY A 21 3.99 7.52 -0.39
C GLY A 21 2.93 6.81 -1.23
N ASN A 22 3.34 5.93 -2.13
CA ASN A 22 2.44 5.18 -3.01
C ASN A 22 2.26 3.72 -2.59
N ALA A 23 1.07 3.17 -2.81
CA ALA A 23 0.81 1.74 -2.76
C ALA A 23 0.92 1.18 -4.18
N ILE A 24 1.83 0.21 -4.37
CA ILE A 24 2.20 -0.32 -5.67
C ILE A 24 2.01 -1.83 -5.66
N VAL A 25 1.36 -2.37 -6.70
CA VAL A 25 1.25 -3.81 -6.94
C VAL A 25 1.88 -4.12 -8.29
N GLU A 26 2.95 -4.90 -8.28
CA GLU A 26 3.71 -5.28 -9.47
C GLU A 26 3.50 -6.76 -9.78
N ASN A 27 3.14 -7.06 -11.04
CA ASN A 27 2.97 -8.42 -11.51
C ASN A 27 4.24 -8.94 -12.20
N LYS A 28 5.02 -9.79 -11.51
CA LYS A 28 6.13 -10.55 -12.13
C LYS A 28 5.73 -11.98 -12.52
N CYS A 29 4.46 -12.35 -12.38
CA CYS A 29 3.97 -13.64 -12.84
C CYS A 29 3.91 -13.67 -14.38
N THR A 30 3.88 -14.88 -14.95
CA THR A 30 3.70 -15.09 -16.39
C THR A 30 2.25 -14.93 -16.85
N SER A 31 1.31 -14.83 -15.91
CA SER A 31 -0.13 -14.66 -16.15
C SER A 31 -0.64 -13.36 -15.51
N THR A 32 -1.78 -12.86 -15.99
CA THR A 32 -2.50 -11.75 -15.37
C THR A 32 -2.85 -12.08 -13.91
N ILE A 33 -2.69 -11.09 -13.03
CA ILE A 33 -3.26 -11.10 -11.68
C ILE A 33 -4.40 -10.09 -11.62
N TYR A 34 -5.29 -10.25 -10.65
CA TYR A 34 -6.39 -9.33 -10.42
C TYR A 34 -6.20 -8.65 -9.07
N LEU A 35 -6.34 -7.33 -9.08
CA LEU A 35 -6.28 -6.48 -7.90
C LEU A 35 -7.69 -6.00 -7.60
N THR A 36 -8.22 -6.39 -6.44
CA THR A 36 -9.45 -5.84 -5.87
C THR A 36 -9.08 -4.85 -4.78
N ILE A 37 -9.48 -3.60 -4.96
CA ILE A 37 -9.23 -2.51 -4.01
C ILE A 37 -10.51 -2.28 -3.24
N THR A 38 -10.48 -2.48 -1.92
CA THR A 38 -11.57 -2.18 -0.99
C THR A 38 -11.19 -0.97 -0.16
N ARG A 39 -12.07 0.04 -0.14
CA ARG A 39 -11.88 1.30 0.59
C ARG A 39 -12.51 1.24 1.98
N ALA A 40 -12.24 2.25 2.80
CA ALA A 40 -12.82 2.43 4.13
C ALA A 40 -14.36 2.39 4.15
N ASN A 41 -15.00 2.90 3.09
CA ASN A 41 -16.45 2.87 2.92
C ASN A 41 -16.98 1.55 2.34
N GLN A 42 -16.14 0.51 2.30
CA GLN A 42 -16.45 -0.85 1.83
C GLN A 42 -16.74 -0.96 0.33
N MET A 43 -16.69 0.15 -0.42
CA MET A 43 -16.76 0.08 -1.88
C MET A 43 -15.50 -0.59 -2.43
N SER A 44 -15.72 -1.49 -3.40
CA SER A 44 -14.66 -2.28 -3.99
C SER A 44 -14.64 -2.17 -5.51
N SER A 45 -13.44 -2.20 -6.10
CA SER A 45 -13.25 -2.24 -7.54
C SER A 45 -12.18 -3.26 -7.89
N THR A 46 -12.39 -4.03 -8.96
CA THR A 46 -11.44 -5.05 -9.41
C THR A 46 -10.86 -4.65 -10.76
N ARG A 47 -9.54 -4.81 -10.91
CA ARG A 47 -8.85 -4.55 -12.17
C ARG A 47 -7.77 -5.59 -12.46
N PRO A 48 -7.59 -5.97 -13.73
CA PRO A 48 -6.49 -6.84 -14.12
C PRO A 48 -5.15 -6.07 -14.11
N ILE A 49 -4.07 -6.78 -13.83
CA ILE A 49 -2.69 -6.34 -14.00
C ILE A 49 -1.99 -7.38 -14.86
N ALA A 50 -1.73 -7.04 -16.12
CA ALA A 50 -1.07 -7.92 -17.07
C ALA A 50 0.38 -8.27 -16.63
N PRO A 51 0.97 -9.37 -17.15
CA PRO A 51 2.36 -9.72 -16.88
C PRO A 51 3.32 -8.54 -17.14
N GLY A 52 4.24 -8.31 -16.20
CA GLY A 52 5.23 -7.24 -16.27
C GLY A 52 4.69 -5.82 -16.00
N GLN A 53 3.38 -5.66 -15.79
CA GLN A 53 2.76 -4.37 -15.48
C GLN A 53 2.64 -4.14 -13.97
N LYS A 54 2.34 -2.89 -13.60
CA LYS A 54 2.05 -2.50 -12.22
C LYS A 54 0.80 -1.63 -12.11
N TYR A 55 0.19 -1.67 -10.94
CA TYR A 55 -0.76 -0.67 -10.48
C TYR A 55 -0.08 0.20 -9.42
N GLN A 56 -0.46 1.48 -9.35
CA GLN A 56 0.06 2.44 -8.38
C GLN A 56 -1.01 3.48 -8.05
N GLU A 57 -1.10 3.84 -6.78
CA GLU A 57 -1.85 5.00 -6.29
C GLU A 57 -1.21 5.59 -5.04
N ALA A 58 -1.55 6.84 -4.71
CA ALA A 58 -1.12 7.46 -3.45
C ALA A 58 -1.78 6.78 -2.25
N ILE A 59 -1.02 6.60 -1.17
CA ILE A 59 -1.53 6.09 0.10
C ILE A 59 -2.29 7.20 0.81
N ALA A 60 -3.61 7.06 0.87
CA ALA A 60 -4.50 8.04 1.51
C ALA A 60 -5.49 7.35 2.43
N ASN A 61 -5.91 8.08 3.47
CA ASN A 61 -6.93 7.65 4.43
C ASN A 61 -6.58 6.35 5.19
N GLN A 62 -7.49 5.93 6.07
CA GLN A 62 -7.37 4.71 6.85
C GLN A 62 -8.30 3.62 6.32
N GLY A 63 -7.97 2.35 6.56
CA GLY A 63 -8.87 1.22 6.27
C GLY A 63 -8.95 0.82 4.80
N ASN A 64 -7.84 0.93 4.06
CA ASN A 64 -7.77 0.39 2.69
C ASN A 64 -7.27 -1.06 2.70
N SER A 65 -7.70 -1.82 1.70
CA SER A 65 -7.26 -3.19 1.49
C SER A 65 -7.10 -3.50 0.02
N PHE A 66 -5.97 -4.11 -0.34
CA PHE A 66 -5.70 -4.67 -1.65
C PHE A 66 -5.77 -6.20 -1.56
N GLY A 67 -6.76 -6.77 -2.22
CA GLY A 67 -6.88 -8.19 -2.46
C GLY A 67 -6.23 -8.56 -3.80
N ILE A 68 -5.30 -9.52 -3.80
CA ILE A 68 -4.61 -9.96 -5.02
C ILE A 68 -4.86 -11.44 -5.26
N THR A 69 -5.32 -11.77 -6.47
CA THR A 69 -5.72 -13.12 -6.89
C THR A 69 -5.19 -13.45 -8.28
N ARG A 70 -5.19 -14.75 -8.63
CA ARG A 70 -4.98 -15.23 -10.02
C ARG A 70 -6.29 -15.45 -10.80
N ASN A 71 -7.43 -15.32 -10.14
CA ASN A 71 -8.77 -15.46 -10.71
C ASN A 71 -9.54 -14.13 -10.60
N ALA A 72 -10.26 -13.75 -11.64
CA ALA A 72 -11.05 -12.52 -11.69
C ALA A 72 -12.20 -12.50 -10.67
N ASP A 73 -12.74 -13.66 -10.32
CA ASP A 73 -13.81 -13.77 -9.34
C ASP A 73 -13.27 -13.69 -7.91
N TYR A 74 -13.06 -12.45 -7.44
CA TYR A 74 -12.52 -12.17 -6.11
C TYR A 74 -13.40 -12.70 -4.98
N TYR A 75 -14.72 -12.66 -5.11
CA TYR A 75 -15.64 -13.00 -4.02
C TYR A 75 -15.99 -14.49 -3.95
N SER A 76 -15.60 -15.28 -4.94
CA SER A 76 -15.75 -16.73 -4.88
C SER A 76 -15.05 -17.33 -3.64
N PRO A 77 -15.72 -18.25 -2.92
CA PRO A 77 -15.11 -18.97 -1.79
C PRO A 77 -13.94 -19.86 -2.22
N ASN A 78 -13.83 -20.16 -3.52
CA ASN A 78 -12.77 -21.00 -4.08
C ASN A 78 -11.59 -20.21 -4.64
N THR A 79 -11.59 -18.87 -4.52
CA THR A 79 -10.50 -18.03 -5.02
C THR A 79 -9.51 -17.71 -3.90
N PRO A 80 -8.29 -18.28 -3.91
CA PRO A 80 -7.21 -17.89 -3.00
C PRO A 80 -6.88 -16.42 -3.18
N LYS A 81 -6.65 -15.72 -2.08
CA LYS A 81 -6.37 -14.28 -2.11
C LYS A 81 -5.34 -13.89 -1.07
N LEU A 82 -4.36 -13.10 -1.51
CA LEU A 82 -3.47 -12.34 -0.65
C LEU A 82 -4.19 -11.05 -0.30
N ILE A 83 -4.19 -10.68 0.98
CA ILE A 83 -4.78 -9.44 1.47
C ILE A 83 -3.66 -8.57 2.02
N TRP A 84 -3.48 -7.39 1.41
CA TRP A 84 -2.62 -6.34 1.92
C TRP A 84 -3.49 -5.19 2.44
N GLY A 85 -3.63 -5.12 3.76
CA GLY A 85 -4.33 -4.03 4.43
C GLY A 85 -3.37 -2.89 4.79
N PHE A 86 -3.83 -1.64 4.68
CA PHE A 86 -3.07 -0.48 5.13
C PHE A 86 -3.94 0.71 5.55
N SER A 87 -3.42 1.47 6.52
CA SER A 87 -4.04 2.69 7.05
C SER A 87 -3.00 3.79 7.20
N ASN A 88 -3.23 4.93 6.53
CA ASN A 88 -2.37 6.10 6.62
C ASN A 88 -2.75 6.95 7.85
N ALA A 89 -1.82 7.10 8.79
CA ALA A 89 -1.94 7.97 9.96
C ALA A 89 -0.62 8.73 10.15
N PRO A 90 -0.32 9.73 9.28
CA PRO A 90 0.98 10.39 9.24
C PRO A 90 1.44 10.87 10.62
N PRO A 91 2.73 10.71 10.96
CA PRO A 91 3.83 10.26 10.08
C PRO A 91 3.90 8.74 9.86
N THR A 92 2.98 7.95 10.41
CA THR A 92 3.03 6.49 10.44
C THR A 92 2.08 5.85 9.41
N LEU A 93 2.56 4.81 8.72
CA LEU A 93 1.73 3.86 7.99
C LEU A 93 1.59 2.57 8.80
N TYR A 94 0.36 2.10 8.97
CA TYR A 94 0.08 0.76 9.49
C TYR A 94 -0.24 -0.16 8.33
N TYR A 95 0.32 -1.36 8.30
CA TYR A 95 0.07 -2.33 7.24
C TYR A 95 0.16 -3.77 7.72
N SER A 96 -0.52 -4.69 7.04
CA SER A 96 -0.46 -6.13 7.30
C SER A 96 -0.61 -6.91 6.00
N VAL A 97 -0.12 -8.15 6.00
CA VAL A 97 -0.33 -9.09 4.90
C VAL A 97 -0.88 -10.40 5.47
N SER A 98 -2.01 -10.84 4.93
CA SER A 98 -2.66 -12.10 5.28
C SER A 98 -3.16 -12.80 4.02
N GLN A 99 -3.79 -13.97 4.18
CA GLN A 99 -4.43 -14.69 3.10
C GLN A 99 -5.80 -15.19 3.51
N VAL A 100 -6.67 -15.38 2.53
CA VAL A 100 -8.00 -15.98 2.68
C VAL A 100 -8.18 -17.01 1.56
N ASN A 101 -8.83 -18.13 1.86
CA ASN A 101 -9.09 -19.22 0.92
C ASN A 101 -7.83 -19.81 0.24
N GLY A 102 -6.66 -19.69 0.88
CA GLY A 102 -5.38 -20.26 0.44
C GLY A 102 -4.38 -19.25 -0.12
N ASP A 103 -3.24 -19.76 -0.59
CA ASP A 103 -2.14 -18.97 -1.17
C ASP A 103 -2.31 -18.80 -2.70
N PRO A 104 -2.62 -17.59 -3.21
CA PRO A 104 -2.73 -17.36 -4.66
C PRO A 104 -1.40 -17.48 -5.43
N PHE A 105 -0.28 -17.49 -4.72
CA PHE A 105 1.06 -17.57 -5.28
C PHE A 105 1.78 -18.85 -4.89
N ALA A 106 1.06 -19.91 -4.49
CA ALA A 106 1.64 -21.22 -4.21
C ALA A 106 2.58 -21.67 -5.34
N GLY A 107 3.79 -22.11 -4.97
CA GLY A 107 4.87 -22.44 -5.93
C GLY A 107 5.67 -21.23 -6.45
N ALA A 108 5.29 -20.02 -6.07
CA ALA A 108 6.05 -18.78 -6.26
C ALA A 108 6.16 -18.03 -4.92
N LYS A 109 6.79 -16.86 -4.91
CA LYS A 109 6.87 -15.98 -3.73
C LYS A 109 6.17 -14.66 -3.99
N PHE A 110 5.84 -13.94 -2.93
CA PHE A 110 5.57 -12.50 -3.01
C PHE A 110 6.54 -11.74 -2.10
N ARG A 111 6.64 -10.43 -2.30
CA ARG A 111 7.40 -9.56 -1.41
C ARG A 111 6.78 -8.17 -1.34
N LEU A 112 6.40 -7.73 -0.15
CA LEU A 112 6.08 -6.33 0.16
C LEU A 112 7.31 -5.64 0.74
N ARG A 113 7.68 -4.47 0.20
CA ARG A 113 8.85 -3.69 0.65
C ARG A 113 8.56 -2.19 0.60
N SER A 114 9.21 -1.43 1.48
CA SER A 114 9.29 0.03 1.36
C SER A 114 10.42 0.44 0.41
N SER A 115 10.28 1.62 -0.20
CA SER A 115 11.28 2.22 -1.09
C SER A 115 12.58 2.61 -0.37
N ASP A 116 12.50 3.05 0.87
CA ASP A 116 13.66 3.39 1.70
C ASP A 116 14.38 2.16 2.27
N GLY A 117 13.78 0.97 2.17
CA GLY A 117 14.35 -0.29 2.68
C GLY A 117 14.40 -0.40 4.21
N ASN A 118 14.01 0.64 4.94
CA ASN A 118 14.06 0.66 6.41
C ASN A 118 12.99 -0.24 7.05
N CYS A 119 11.92 -0.51 6.30
CA CYS A 119 10.82 -1.33 6.78
C CYS A 119 11.00 -2.75 6.27
N GLY A 120 11.18 -3.68 7.22
CA GLY A 120 11.46 -5.08 6.95
C GLY A 120 10.48 -5.65 5.92
N ALA A 121 11.02 -6.32 4.90
CA ALA A 121 10.21 -6.90 3.84
C ALA A 121 9.27 -7.98 4.39
N VAL A 122 8.05 -8.03 3.86
CA VAL A 122 7.06 -9.06 4.20
C VAL A 122 6.98 -10.06 3.07
N THR A 123 7.27 -11.33 3.37
CA THR A 123 7.31 -12.44 2.41
C THR A 123 6.44 -13.61 2.84
N GLY A 124 5.51 -13.39 3.78
CA GLY A 124 4.62 -14.42 4.32
C GLY A 124 3.32 -13.84 4.87
N TYR A 125 2.37 -14.73 5.15
CA TYR A 125 0.99 -14.39 5.50
C TYR A 125 0.74 -14.50 7.01
N ASP A 126 1.37 -13.65 7.82
CA ASP A 126 1.26 -13.73 9.28
C ASP A 126 0.13 -12.88 9.87
N GLY A 127 -0.51 -12.02 9.08
CA GLY A 127 -1.56 -11.11 9.51
C GLY A 127 -1.11 -10.06 10.53
N ARG A 128 0.19 -9.99 10.85
CA ARG A 128 0.71 -9.09 11.88
C ARG A 128 0.73 -7.66 11.35
N THR A 129 0.15 -6.76 12.12
CA THR A 129 0.25 -5.32 11.87
C THR A 129 1.69 -4.85 12.10
N ARG A 130 2.21 -4.13 11.13
CA ARG A 130 3.53 -3.51 11.12
C ARG A 130 3.38 -2.01 10.94
N THR A 131 4.42 -1.27 11.30
CA THR A 131 4.48 0.17 11.14
C THR A 131 5.69 0.59 10.33
N CYS A 132 5.57 1.69 9.60
CA CYS A 132 6.63 2.29 8.81
C CYS A 132 6.36 3.79 8.61
N GLY A 133 7.31 4.54 8.05
CA GLY A 133 7.07 5.93 7.63
C GLY A 133 6.04 6.01 6.49
N SER A 134 5.09 6.92 6.62
CA SER A 134 3.99 7.15 5.65
C SER A 134 4.41 7.82 4.33
N ASN A 135 5.62 8.37 4.27
CA ASN A 135 6.14 9.09 3.11
C ASN A 135 6.91 8.18 2.13
N ASN A 136 6.89 6.87 2.35
CA ASN A 136 7.59 5.88 1.54
C ASN A 136 6.64 5.19 0.57
N ASP A 137 7.12 4.89 -0.64
CA ASP A 137 6.42 3.94 -1.52
C ASP A 137 6.49 2.53 -0.94
N PHE A 138 5.39 1.79 -1.00
CA PHE A 138 5.27 0.39 -0.64
C PHE A 138 4.92 -0.42 -1.86
N THR A 139 5.77 -1.37 -2.22
CA THR A 139 5.59 -2.22 -3.40
C THR A 139 5.40 -3.67 -3.01
N LEU A 140 4.23 -4.21 -3.34
CA LEU A 140 3.96 -5.64 -3.34
C LEU A 140 4.29 -6.23 -4.71
N VAL A 141 5.31 -7.08 -4.75
CA VAL A 141 5.73 -7.81 -5.95
C VAL A 141 5.14 -9.22 -5.91
N ALA A 142 4.22 -9.52 -6.81
CA ALA A 142 3.68 -10.86 -7.02
C ALA A 142 4.66 -11.70 -7.86
N CYS A 143 4.82 -12.98 -7.53
CA CYS A 143 5.80 -13.89 -8.16
C CYS A 143 7.24 -13.35 -8.12
N ALA A 144 7.65 -12.84 -6.96
CA ALA A 144 9.03 -12.45 -6.70
C ALA A 144 9.99 -13.65 -6.79
N LYS A 145 11.24 -13.39 -7.20
CA LYS A 145 12.33 -14.38 -7.22
C LYS A 145 13.00 -14.47 -5.85
#